data_AF-A0A1H3ZZA4-F1
#
_entry.id   AF-A0A1H3ZZA4-F1
#
_cell.length_a   1.000
_cell.length_b   1.000
_cell.length_c   1.000
_cell.angle_alpha   90.00
_cell.angle_beta   90.00
_cell.angle_gamma   90.00
#
_symmetry.space_group_name_H-M   'P 1'
#
loop_
_entity.id
_entity.type
_entity.pdbx_description
1 polymer ?
#
loop_
_entity_poly.entity_id
_entity_poly.type
_entity_poly.pdbx_seq_one_letter_code
_entity_poly.pdbx_strand_id
1 'polypeptide(L)'
;MNSGIENNNRNSIKYRPITFDSAKKMFTYLQDVGDLYSPDERIYVFNYSESGALAVYRICELRAKELSRDSKEADEYWGAFLGPGGSIYDVPGEQCGVDYAMKFCEDWYKSEWYDTRDYADLVL
;
A
#
# COMPACT_ATOMS: atom_id res chain seq x y z
N MET A 1 -29.88 30.77 25.59
CA MET A 1 -29.01 30.03 26.51
C MET A 1 -28.82 28.63 25.94
N ASN A 2 -27.56 28.29 25.69
CA ASN A 2 -27.01 26.94 25.46
C ASN A 2 -27.65 25.90 26.39
N SER A 3 -27.74 24.61 26.11
CA SER A 3 -27.01 23.76 25.16
C SER A 3 -27.65 22.37 25.24
N GLY A 4 -28.18 21.86 24.14
CA GLY A 4 -28.42 20.42 23.96
C GLY A 4 -27.36 19.91 23.02
N ILE A 5 -26.33 19.30 23.59
CA ILE A 5 -25.12 18.83 22.92
C ILE A 5 -25.49 17.98 21.70
N GLU A 6 -25.18 18.50 20.50
CA GLU A 6 -25.01 17.67 19.31
C GLU A 6 -23.86 16.71 19.60
N ASN A 7 -24.19 15.46 19.89
CA ASN A 7 -23.23 14.36 19.88
C ASN A 7 -22.78 14.14 18.43
N ASN A 8 -21.86 15.00 18.01
CA ASN A 8 -21.12 14.91 16.77
C ASN A 8 -20.33 13.60 16.79
N ASN A 9 -20.93 12.57 16.18
CA ASN A 9 -20.34 11.66 15.22
C ASN A 9 -18.80 11.78 15.04
N ARG A 10 -18.01 11.33 16.02
CA ARG A 10 -16.55 11.31 15.96
C ARG A 10 -15.98 9.95 16.34
N ASN A 11 -16.54 8.86 15.79
CA ASN A 11 -15.93 7.53 15.99
C ASN A 11 -16.16 6.54 14.84
N SER A 12 -16.28 7.00 13.59
CA SER A 12 -16.46 6.10 12.45
C SER A 12 -15.87 6.59 11.11
N ILE A 13 -14.82 7.42 11.13
CA ILE A 13 -13.89 7.43 9.99
C ILE A 13 -12.96 6.22 10.19
N LYS A 14 -13.53 5.02 10.05
CA LYS A 14 -12.72 3.81 9.88
C LYS A 14 -12.03 3.96 8.54
N TYR A 15 -10.71 4.02 8.55
CA TYR A 15 -9.82 4.09 7.38
C TYR A 15 -10.35 3.18 6.28
N ARG A 16 -10.92 3.80 5.23
CA ARG A 16 -11.60 3.04 4.18
C ARG A 16 -10.54 2.43 3.27
N PRO A 17 -10.70 1.17 2.86
CA PRO A 17 -9.84 0.61 1.84
C PRO A 17 -9.88 1.46 0.58
N ILE A 18 -8.72 1.66 -0.02
CA ILE A 18 -8.53 2.21 -1.35
C ILE A 18 -8.90 1.10 -2.34
N THR A 19 -9.81 1.44 -3.25
CA THR A 19 -10.10 0.63 -4.42
C THR A 19 -9.76 1.44 -5.66
N PHE A 20 -9.24 0.76 -6.69
CA PHE A 20 -8.87 1.40 -7.93
C PHE A 20 -9.88 1.04 -9.02
N ASP A 21 -10.26 2.00 -9.85
CA ASP A 21 -11.12 1.72 -11.00
C ASP A 21 -10.35 1.08 -12.16
N SER A 22 -9.02 1.11 -12.13
CA SER A 22 -8.16 0.53 -13.16
C SER A 22 -6.74 0.23 -12.66
N ALA A 23 -6.08 -0.72 -13.32
CA ALA A 23 -4.66 -1.03 -13.16
C ALA A 23 -3.78 0.21 -13.30
N LYS A 24 -4.06 1.05 -14.31
CA LYS A 24 -3.31 2.30 -14.52
C LYS A 24 -3.39 3.25 -13.33
N LYS A 25 -4.57 3.39 -12.69
CA LYS A 25 -4.71 4.24 -11.49
C LYS A 25 -3.91 3.68 -10.32
N MET A 26 -3.94 2.37 -10.11
CA MET A 26 -3.12 1.71 -9.07
C MET A 26 -1.63 1.93 -9.33
N PHE A 27 -1.18 1.72 -10.57
CA PHE A 27 0.21 1.94 -10.96
C PHE A 27 0.64 3.38 -10.71
N THR A 28 -0.13 4.37 -11.18
CA THR A 28 0.14 5.80 -10.94
C THR A 28 0.20 6.12 -9.44
N TYR A 29 -0.72 5.58 -8.65
CA TYR A 29 -0.70 5.78 -7.20
C TYR A 29 0.59 5.26 -6.56
N LEU A 30 1.04 4.05 -6.95
CA LEU A 30 2.30 3.50 -6.45
C LEU A 30 3.50 4.36 -6.84
N GLN A 31 3.48 4.99 -8.02
CA GLN A 31 4.54 5.92 -8.44
C GLN A 31 4.56 7.20 -7.61
N ASP A 32 3.39 7.75 -7.27
CA ASP A 32 3.28 9.05 -6.60
C ASP A 32 3.38 8.97 -5.07
N VAL A 33 2.83 7.93 -4.46
CA VAL A 33 2.60 7.84 -3.01
C VAL A 33 3.59 6.91 -2.31
N GLY A 34 3.98 5.82 -2.98
CA GLY A 34 5.09 4.97 -2.56
C GLY A 34 4.72 3.51 -2.29
N ASP A 35 3.68 3.22 -1.50
CA ASP A 35 3.39 1.84 -1.12
C ASP A 35 1.93 1.54 -0.70
N LEU A 36 1.56 0.25 -0.78
CA LEU A 36 0.23 -0.26 -0.50
C LEU A 36 0.30 -1.64 0.16
N TYR A 37 -0.65 -1.92 1.05
CA TYR A 37 -0.85 -3.24 1.64
C TYR A 37 -2.29 -3.73 1.49
N SER A 38 -2.47 -4.99 1.11
CA SER A 38 -3.75 -5.68 1.11
C SER A 38 -3.73 -6.79 2.17
N PRO A 39 -4.49 -6.65 3.28
CA PRO A 39 -4.56 -7.65 4.34
C PRO A 39 -5.10 -9.00 3.89
N ASP A 40 -6.14 -8.98 3.04
CA ASP A 40 -6.81 -10.20 2.55
C ASP A 40 -5.88 -11.01 1.62
N GLU A 41 -5.19 -10.31 0.71
CA GLU A 41 -4.26 -10.95 -0.21
C GLU A 41 -2.89 -11.21 0.42
N ARG A 42 -2.62 -10.57 1.57
CA ARG A 42 -1.32 -10.57 2.27
C ARG A 42 -0.22 -10.06 1.37
N ILE A 43 -0.49 -9.04 0.57
CA ILE A 43 0.45 -8.47 -0.39
C ILE A 43 0.82 -7.06 0.07
N TYR A 44 2.11 -6.83 0.20
CA TYR A 44 2.69 -5.50 0.31
C TYR A 44 3.43 -5.19 -0.99
N VAL A 45 3.20 -4.00 -1.54
CA VAL A 45 3.85 -3.55 -2.78
C VAL A 45 4.29 -2.11 -2.63
N PHE A 46 5.47 -1.80 -3.14
CA PHE A 46 6.01 -0.44 -3.16
C PHE A 46 6.77 -0.14 -4.44
N ASN A 47 6.90 1.14 -4.76
CA ASN A 47 7.76 1.60 -5.83
C ASN A 47 9.23 1.33 -5.48
N TYR A 48 9.89 0.53 -6.30
CA TYR A 48 11.26 0.11 -6.10
C TYR A 48 12.28 0.99 -6.83
N SER A 49 11.88 1.71 -7.87
CA SER A 49 12.82 2.43 -8.74
C SER A 49 12.18 3.59 -9.49
N GLU A 50 13.00 4.58 -9.86
CA GLU A 50 12.54 5.74 -10.66
C GLU A 50 11.97 5.35 -12.04
N SER A 51 12.34 4.18 -12.57
CA SER A 51 11.78 3.64 -13.82
C SER A 51 10.40 2.99 -13.63
N GLY A 52 9.92 2.87 -12.39
CA GLY A 52 8.60 2.40 -12.03
C GLY A 52 8.47 0.91 -11.74
N ALA A 53 9.60 0.18 -11.60
CA ALA A 53 9.56 -1.18 -11.11
C ALA A 53 8.94 -1.26 -9.72
N LEU A 54 8.23 -2.35 -9.43
CA LEU A 54 7.56 -2.59 -8.15
C LEU A 54 8.27 -3.72 -7.40
N ALA A 55 8.43 -3.55 -6.09
CA ALA A 55 8.84 -4.62 -5.19
C ALA A 55 7.62 -5.15 -4.43
N VAL A 56 7.44 -6.47 -4.44
CA VAL A 56 6.25 -7.13 -3.90
C VAL A 56 6.65 -8.18 -2.87
N TYR A 57 6.04 -8.13 -1.69
CA TYR A 57 6.24 -9.07 -0.60
C TYR A 57 4.92 -9.72 -0.20
N ARG A 58 5.00 -10.99 0.22
CA ARG A 58 3.90 -11.64 0.95
C ARG A 58 4.07 -11.41 2.44
N ILE A 59 3.16 -10.64 3.04
CA ILE A 59 3.24 -10.20 4.44
C ILE A 59 1.94 -10.59 5.13
N CYS A 60 2.01 -11.39 6.19
CA CYS A 60 0.85 -11.69 7.02
C CYS A 60 0.53 -10.53 7.96
N GLU A 61 -0.70 -10.51 8.48
CA GLU A 61 -1.19 -9.42 9.35
C GLU A 61 -0.31 -9.18 10.59
N LEU A 62 0.22 -10.24 11.21
CA LEU A 62 1.12 -10.10 12.36
C LEU A 62 2.39 -9.32 11.98
N ARG A 63 3.00 -9.66 10.84
CA ARG A 63 4.19 -8.97 10.35
C ARG A 63 3.86 -7.55 9.88
N ALA A 64 2.70 -7.33 9.29
CA ALA A 64 2.23 -5.99 8.91
C ALA A 64 2.09 -5.06 10.14
N LYS A 65 1.60 -5.59 11.28
CA LYS A 65 1.54 -4.84 12.55
C LYS A 65 2.91 -4.48 13.10
N GLU A 66 3.87 -5.40 13.03
CA GLU A 66 5.26 -5.12 13.41
C GLU A 66 5.84 -4.00 12.53
N LEU A 67 5.72 -4.13 11.20
CA LEU A 67 6.20 -3.14 10.25
C LEU A 67 5.55 -1.77 10.43
N SER A 68 4.24 -1.74 10.75
CA SER A 68 3.53 -0.48 11.06
C SER A 68 4.13 0.24 12.27
N ARG A 69 4.55 -0.51 13.30
CA ARG A 69 5.18 0.05 14.49
C ARG A 69 6.58 0.57 14.18
N ASP A 70 7.40 -0.26 13.54
CA ASP A 70 8.78 0.06 13.21
C ASP A 70 8.84 1.29 12.28
N SER A 71 7.96 1.31 11.27
CA SER A 71 7.75 2.43 10.35
C SER A 71 7.41 3.73 11.05
N LYS A 72 6.44 3.71 11.97
CA LYS A 72 6.01 4.90 12.71
C LYS A 72 7.06 5.39 13.71
N GLU A 73 7.83 4.48 14.31
CA GLU A 73 8.91 4.82 15.24
C GLU A 73 10.12 5.46 14.52
N ALA A 74 10.46 4.97 13.33
CA ALA A 74 11.61 5.45 12.58
C ALA A 74 11.30 6.53 11.53
N ASP A 75 10.01 6.84 11.29
CA ASP A 75 9.53 7.69 10.19
C ASP A 75 10.02 7.19 8.81
N GLU A 76 9.88 5.88 8.58
CA GLU A 76 10.35 5.19 7.37
C GLU A 76 9.26 4.30 6.78
N TYR A 77 9.30 4.03 5.48
CA TYR A 77 8.36 3.11 4.81
C TYR A 77 8.67 1.64 5.15
N TRP A 78 7.68 0.75 5.03
CA TRP A 78 7.86 -0.65 5.48
C TRP A 78 9.01 -1.36 4.77
N GLY A 79 9.25 -1.05 3.51
CA GLY A 79 10.34 -1.62 2.71
C GLY A 79 11.74 -1.39 3.29
N ALA A 80 11.96 -0.36 4.11
CA ALA A 80 13.24 -0.11 4.78
C ALA A 80 13.61 -1.22 5.80
N PHE A 81 12.61 -1.94 6.32
CA PHE A 81 12.80 -3.03 7.30
C PHE A 81 12.72 -4.42 6.68
N LEU A 82 12.53 -4.48 5.35
CA LEU A 82 12.46 -5.74 4.62
C LEU A 82 13.85 -6.08 4.07
N GLY A 83 14.31 -7.27 4.43
CA GLY A 83 15.49 -7.87 3.81
C GLY A 83 15.15 -8.55 2.48
N PRO A 84 16.08 -9.34 1.92
CA PRO A 84 15.84 -10.12 0.70
C PRO A 84 14.60 -11.03 0.82
N GLY A 85 13.87 -11.23 -0.28
CA GLY A 85 12.72 -12.14 -0.33
C GLY A 85 11.51 -11.62 -1.11
N GLY A 86 11.54 -10.35 -1.51
CA GLY A 86 10.53 -9.77 -2.40
C GLY A 86 10.75 -10.17 -3.86
N SER A 87 9.66 -10.14 -4.63
CA SER A 87 9.69 -10.25 -6.09
C SER A 87 9.76 -8.86 -6.71
N ILE A 88 10.64 -8.67 -7.70
CA ILE A 88 10.71 -7.44 -8.48
C ILE A 88 9.91 -7.61 -9.77
N TYR A 89 8.97 -6.70 -9.99
CA TYR A 89 8.15 -6.58 -11.19
C TYR A 89 8.65 -5.37 -11.95
N ASP A 90 9.45 -5.61 -12.99
CA ASP A 90 10.15 -4.56 -13.73
C ASP A 90 9.28 -3.93 -14.82
N VAL A 91 9.66 -2.72 -15.24
CA VAL A 91 9.10 -2.03 -16.41
C VAL A 91 10.11 -2.17 -17.55
N PRO A 92 9.74 -2.72 -18.71
CA PRO A 92 10.66 -2.89 -19.82
C PRO A 92 11.12 -1.52 -20.35
N GLY A 93 12.40 -1.43 -20.70
CA GLY A 93 12.92 -0.28 -21.45
C GLY A 93 12.33 -0.20 -22.86
N GLU A 94 12.70 0.86 -23.61
CA GLU A 94 12.17 1.18 -24.96
C GLU A 94 12.25 0.06 -26.01
N GLN A 95 13.00 -1.02 -25.72
CA GLN A 95 13.24 -2.15 -26.61
C GLN A 95 12.62 -3.43 -26.04
N CYS A 96 11.29 -3.51 -26.09
CA CYS A 96 10.45 -4.71 -26.02
C CYS A 96 10.60 -5.62 -24.78
N GLY A 97 9.54 -5.71 -23.98
CA GLY A 97 9.35 -6.72 -22.95
C GLY A 97 7.92 -6.69 -22.39
N VAL A 98 7.58 -7.64 -21.52
CA VAL A 98 6.32 -7.59 -20.76
C VAL A 98 6.48 -6.57 -19.64
N ASP A 99 5.56 -5.61 -19.54
CA ASP A 99 5.45 -4.72 -18.39
C ASP A 99 4.90 -5.49 -17.20
N TYR A 100 5.81 -6.07 -16.41
CA TYR A 100 5.44 -6.88 -15.26
C TYR A 100 4.85 -6.04 -14.14
N ALA A 101 5.28 -4.78 -13.99
CA ALA A 101 4.69 -3.86 -13.03
C ALA A 101 3.22 -3.56 -13.38
N MET A 102 2.93 -3.24 -14.64
CA MET A 102 1.56 -3.04 -15.10
C MET A 102 0.74 -4.34 -14.99
N LYS A 103 1.32 -5.48 -15.35
CA LYS A 103 0.66 -6.79 -15.19
C LYS A 103 0.29 -7.07 -13.74
N PHE A 104 1.16 -6.75 -12.78
CA PHE A 104 0.83 -6.86 -11.36
C PHE A 104 -0.38 -5.98 -11.02
N CYS A 105 -0.41 -4.73 -11.47
CA CYS A 105 -1.57 -3.87 -11.27
C CYS A 105 -2.84 -4.42 -11.94
N GLU A 106 -2.76 -5.02 -13.12
CA GLU A 106 -3.90 -5.67 -13.80
C GLU A 106 -4.47 -6.83 -12.99
N ASP A 107 -3.60 -7.64 -12.40
CA ASP A 107 -3.99 -8.80 -11.61
C ASP A 107 -4.66 -8.39 -10.29
N TRP A 108 -4.32 -7.21 -9.74
CA TRP A 108 -4.63 -6.88 -8.34
C TRP A 108 -5.37 -5.56 -8.06
N TYR A 109 -5.63 -4.71 -9.05
CA TYR A 109 -6.26 -3.39 -8.82
C TYR A 109 -7.66 -3.44 -8.20
N LYS A 110 -8.33 -4.59 -8.27
CA LYS A 110 -9.68 -4.80 -7.71
C LYS A 110 -9.68 -5.22 -6.24
N SER A 111 -8.53 -5.58 -5.67
CA SER A 111 -8.42 -5.93 -4.26
C SER A 111 -8.60 -4.68 -3.39
N GLU A 112 -8.89 -4.90 -2.12
CA GLU A 112 -8.90 -3.83 -1.12
C GLU A 112 -7.47 -3.53 -0.69
N TRP A 113 -7.08 -2.26 -0.82
CA TRP A 113 -5.75 -1.77 -0.50
C TRP A 113 -5.79 -0.73 0.61
N TYR A 114 -4.70 -0.61 1.36
CA TYR A 114 -4.51 0.43 2.36
C TYR A 114 -3.17 1.11 2.07
N ASP A 115 -3.14 2.44 2.14
CA ASP A 115 -1.87 3.15 2.33
C ASP A 115 -1.26 2.66 3.65
N THR A 116 0.03 2.34 3.65
CA THR A 116 0.64 1.73 4.83
C THR A 116 0.71 2.68 6.02
N ARG A 117 0.73 4.01 5.77
CA ARG A 117 0.66 5.04 6.81
C ARG A 117 -0.72 5.07 7.48
N ASP A 118 -1.77 4.95 6.68
CA ASP A 118 -3.16 4.86 7.20
C ASP A 118 -3.40 3.51 7.89
N TYR A 119 -2.78 2.43 7.40
CA TYR A 119 -2.90 1.11 8.02
C TYR A 119 -2.32 1.09 9.44
N ALA A 120 -1.24 1.83 9.68
CA ALA A 120 -0.67 1.95 11.03
C ALA A 120 -1.69 2.50 12.04
N ASP A 121 -2.50 3.49 11.65
CA ASP A 121 -3.53 4.04 12.52
C ASP A 121 -4.77 3.14 12.66
N LEU A 122 -4.93 2.12 11.81
CA LEU A 122 -5.97 1.10 11.94
C LEU A 122 -5.59 0.02 12.96
N VAL A 123 -4.31 -0.31 13.08
CA VAL A 123 -3.84 -1.51 13.81
C VAL A 123 -3.06 -1.23 15.09
N LEU A 124 -2.72 0.03 15.36
CA LEU A 124 -2.01 0.48 16.57
C LEU A 124 -2.91 1.33 17.47
#